data_AF-A0A9E5NC73-F1
#
_entry.id   AF-A0A9E5NC73-F1
#
_cell.length_a   1.000
_cell.length_b   1.000
_cell.length_c   1.000
_cell.angle_alpha   90.00
_cell.angle_beta   90.00
_cell.angle_gamma   90.00
#
_symmetry.space_group_name_H-M   'P 1'
#
loop_
_entity.id
_entity.type
_entity.pdbx_description
1 polymer ?
#
loop_
_entity_poly.entity_id
_entity_poly.type
_entity_poly.pdbx_seq_one_letter_code
_entity_poly.pdbx_strand_id
1 'polypeptide(L)'
;YGVIRPLYEAGKEAQGGLPTELAVKALTDRVGKGDVVVIATGAYFPNYMPKGENDGPLGAASLAYALNLGLGAIPLVLCEEPIIEPVEASCQAI
;
A
#
# COMPACT_ATOMS: atom_id res chain seq x y z
N TYR A 1 16.14 -22.16 -1.21
CA TYR A 1 16.01 -21.17 -0.14
C TYR A 1 15.19 -20.01 -0.65
N GLY A 2 14.16 -19.61 0.09
CA GLY A 2 13.27 -18.53 -0.31
C GLY A 2 11.95 -18.65 0.46
N VAL A 3 11.58 -17.58 1.16
CA VAL A 3 10.36 -17.57 1.98
C VAL A 3 9.12 -17.18 1.16
N ILE A 4 9.29 -16.62 -0.04
CA ILE A 4 8.21 -16.08 -0.87
C ILE A 4 7.15 -17.13 -1.20
N ARG A 5 7.55 -18.25 -1.83
CA ARG A 5 6.60 -19.29 -2.22
C ARG A 5 5.92 -19.94 -1.01
N PRO A 6 6.64 -20.36 0.06
CA PRO A 6 6.01 -20.88 1.26
C PRO A 6 5.02 -19.90 1.92
N LEU A 7 5.38 -18.62 2.02
CA LEU A 7 4.50 -17.59 2.60
C LEU A 7 3.26 -17.35 1.74
N TYR A 8 3.42 -17.31 0.41
CA TYR A 8 2.29 -17.17 -0.50
C TYR A 8 1.30 -18.33 -0.37
N GLU A 9 1.79 -19.57 -0.37
CA GLU A 9 0.91 -20.75 -0.23
C GLU A 9 0.23 -20.77 1.15
N ALA A 10 0.99 -20.52 2.24
CA ALA A 10 0.43 -20.45 3.58
C ALA A 10 -0.62 -19.34 3.71
N GLY A 11 -0.38 -18.17 3.11
CA GLY A 11 -1.33 -17.07 3.07
C GLY A 11 -2.60 -17.41 2.29
N LYS A 12 -2.44 -18.02 1.10
CA LYS A 12 -3.57 -18.48 0.28
C LYS A 12 -4.42 -19.51 1.02
N GLU A 13 -3.80 -20.48 1.68
CA GLU A 13 -4.49 -21.50 2.48
C GLU A 13 -5.21 -20.86 3.67
N ALA A 14 -4.54 -20.02 4.45
CA ALA A 14 -5.11 -19.36 5.63
C ALA A 14 -6.30 -18.44 5.31
N GLN A 15 -6.29 -17.79 4.13
CA GLN A 15 -7.36 -16.89 3.71
C GLN A 15 -8.47 -17.59 2.92
N GLY A 16 -8.29 -18.86 2.55
CA GLY A 16 -9.28 -19.62 1.78
C GLY A 16 -9.48 -19.14 0.34
N GLY A 17 -8.51 -18.43 -0.24
CA GLY A 17 -8.63 -17.83 -1.57
C GLY A 17 -7.37 -17.11 -2.02
N LEU A 18 -7.37 -16.61 -3.26
CA LEU A 18 -6.27 -15.83 -3.80
C LEU A 18 -6.19 -14.47 -3.07
N PRO A 19 -5.10 -14.16 -2.34
CA PRO A 19 -5.06 -12.97 -1.49
C PRO A 19 -5.38 -11.66 -2.22
N THR A 20 -4.92 -11.51 -3.46
CA THR A 20 -5.19 -10.33 -4.29
C THR A 20 -6.68 -10.19 -4.65
N GLU A 21 -7.36 -11.29 -4.99
CA GLU A 21 -8.79 -11.25 -5.30
C GLU A 21 -9.62 -10.90 -4.06
N LEU A 22 -9.26 -11.48 -2.92
CA LEU A 22 -9.89 -11.17 -1.64
C LEU A 22 -9.71 -9.70 -1.24
N ALA A 23 -8.50 -9.14 -1.45
CA ALA A 23 -8.22 -7.73 -1.19
C ALA A 23 -9.04 -6.80 -2.11
N VAL A 24 -9.11 -7.10 -3.41
CA VAL A 24 -9.92 -6.33 -4.36
C VAL A 24 -11.38 -6.35 -3.95
N LYS A 25 -11.95 -7.54 -3.69
CA LYS A 25 -13.33 -7.67 -3.22
C LYS A 25 -13.56 -6.87 -1.93
N ALA A 26 -12.65 -6.97 -0.97
CA ALA A 26 -12.79 -6.30 0.31
C ALA A 26 -12.82 -4.76 0.17
N LEU A 27 -12.01 -4.22 -0.74
CA LEU A 27 -11.98 -2.80 -1.08
C LEU A 27 -13.25 -2.36 -1.82
N THR A 28 -13.63 -3.05 -2.90
CA THR A 28 -14.79 -2.66 -3.72
C THR A 28 -16.12 -2.83 -3.00
N ASP A 29 -16.21 -3.73 -2.02
CA ASP A 29 -17.40 -3.90 -1.19
C ASP A 29 -17.57 -2.78 -0.14
N ARG A 30 -16.51 -2.05 0.21
CA ARG A 30 -16.49 -1.13 1.38
C ARG A 30 -16.15 0.31 1.06
N VAL A 31 -15.50 0.57 -0.06
CA VAL A 31 -15.02 1.90 -0.43
C VAL A 31 -15.87 2.44 -1.58
N GLY A 32 -16.49 3.59 -1.35
CA GLY A 32 -17.25 4.33 -2.34
C GLY A 32 -16.68 5.71 -2.63
N LYS A 33 -17.38 6.43 -3.49
CA LYS A 33 -17.02 7.80 -3.87
C LYS A 33 -17.08 8.73 -2.66
N GLY A 34 -16.01 9.47 -2.43
CA GLY A 34 -15.88 10.43 -1.34
C GLY A 34 -15.40 9.82 -0.01
N ASP A 35 -15.30 8.50 0.10
CA ASP A 35 -14.75 7.86 1.31
C ASP A 35 -13.26 8.15 1.43
N VAL A 36 -12.81 8.46 2.66
CA VAL A 36 -11.40 8.66 2.94
C VAL A 36 -10.73 7.31 3.21
N VAL A 37 -9.70 6.99 2.44
CA VAL A 37 -8.90 5.77 2.62
C VAL A 37 -7.50 6.12 3.07
N VAL A 38 -7.15 5.76 4.29
CA VAL A 38 -5.79 5.95 4.83
C VAL A 38 -4.90 4.82 4.34
N ILE A 39 -3.78 5.17 3.70
CA ILE A 39 -2.76 4.24 3.23
C ILE A 39 -1.48 4.56 4.00
N ALA A 40 -1.17 3.75 5.01
CA ALA A 40 0.08 3.87 5.75
C ALA A 40 1.22 3.18 5.00
N THR A 41 2.35 3.86 4.86
CA THR A 41 3.53 3.33 4.18
C THR A 41 4.80 3.91 4.77
N GLY A 42 5.95 3.31 4.44
CA GLY A 42 7.26 3.70 4.93
C GLY A 42 7.89 2.65 5.83
N ALA A 43 9.20 2.47 5.67
CA ALA A 43 10.05 1.69 6.56
C ALA A 43 11.29 2.53 6.89
N TYR A 44 11.24 3.23 8.04
CA TYR A 44 12.27 4.19 8.45
C TYR A 44 13.22 3.59 9.49
N PHE A 45 14.52 3.53 9.15
CA PHE A 45 15.57 3.07 10.06
C PHE A 45 16.65 4.15 10.16
N PRO A 46 16.65 5.02 11.19
CA PRO A 46 17.51 6.20 11.25
C PRO A 46 19.00 5.95 10.95
N ASN A 47 19.53 4.81 11.39
CA ASN A 47 20.95 4.46 11.25
C ASN A 47 21.30 3.76 9.93
N TYR A 48 20.32 3.19 9.22
CA TYR A 48 20.56 2.31 8.06
C TYR A 48 19.85 2.79 6.80
N MET A 49 18.65 3.34 6.96
CA MET A 49 17.80 3.92 5.91
C MET A 49 17.25 5.26 6.42
N PRO A 50 18.10 6.31 6.50
CA PRO A 50 17.71 7.61 7.04
C PRO A 50 16.68 8.35 6.18
N LYS A 51 16.47 7.90 4.94
CA LYS A 51 15.43 8.37 4.01
C LYS A 51 14.32 7.33 3.79
N GLY A 52 14.29 6.26 4.58
CA GLY A 52 13.35 5.16 4.43
C GLY A 52 13.69 4.24 3.27
N GLU A 53 12.96 3.13 3.19
CA GLU A 53 13.00 2.18 2.08
C GLU A 53 12.12 2.66 0.91
N ASN A 54 12.45 2.21 -0.31
CA ASN A 54 11.66 2.47 -1.52
C ASN A 54 10.46 1.52 -1.67
N ASP A 55 10.50 0.37 -1.00
CA ASP A 55 9.39 -0.59 -0.97
C ASP A 55 8.29 -0.08 -0.03
N GLY A 56 7.05 -0.13 -0.50
CA GLY A 56 5.90 0.53 0.12
C GLY A 56 5.46 1.80 -0.62
N PRO A 57 6.24 2.91 -0.64
CA PRO A 57 5.79 4.20 -1.17
C PRO A 57 5.24 4.15 -2.59
N LEU A 58 5.91 3.42 -3.50
CA LEU A 58 5.43 3.26 -4.89
C LEU A 58 4.11 2.48 -4.97
N GLY A 59 3.96 1.45 -4.14
CA GLY A 59 2.72 0.67 -4.04
C GLY A 59 1.58 1.49 -3.44
N ALA A 60 1.87 2.29 -2.42
CA ALA A 60 0.91 3.20 -1.80
C ALA A 60 0.43 4.28 -2.79
N ALA A 61 1.34 4.90 -3.54
CA ALA A 61 1.01 5.87 -4.57
C ALA A 61 0.15 5.24 -5.69
N SER A 62 0.52 4.05 -6.16
CA SER A 62 -0.22 3.31 -7.18
C SER A 62 -1.63 2.93 -6.71
N LEU A 63 -1.76 2.47 -5.45
CA LEU A 63 -3.05 2.13 -4.86
C LEU A 63 -3.91 3.39 -4.64
N ALA A 64 -3.33 4.48 -4.15
CA ALA A 64 -4.01 5.77 -4.00
C ALA A 64 -4.61 6.23 -5.33
N TYR A 65 -3.81 6.21 -6.40
CA TYR A 65 -4.26 6.56 -7.74
C TYR A 65 -5.42 5.66 -8.21
N ALA A 66 -5.29 4.34 -8.04
CA ALA A 66 -6.32 3.39 -8.44
C ALA A 66 -7.63 3.58 -7.66
N LEU A 67 -7.57 3.86 -6.36
CA LEU A 67 -8.75 4.12 -5.53
C LEU A 67 -9.44 5.44 -5.90
N ASN A 68 -8.65 6.50 -6.15
CA ASN A 68 -9.22 7.78 -6.57
C ASN A 68 -9.88 7.68 -7.95
N LEU A 69 -9.16 7.14 -8.94
CA LEU A 69 -9.65 7.04 -10.30
C LEU A 69 -10.78 6.02 -10.45
N GLY A 70 -10.63 4.85 -9.83
CA GLY A 70 -11.53 3.72 -10.00
C GLY A 70 -12.79 3.79 -9.14
N LEU A 71 -12.68 4.29 -7.91
CA LEU A 71 -13.79 4.31 -6.93
C LEU A 71 -14.24 5.74 -6.56
N GLY A 72 -13.51 6.78 -6.97
CA GLY A 72 -13.79 8.16 -6.57
C GLY A 72 -13.52 8.42 -5.09
N ALA A 73 -12.74 7.56 -4.44
CA ALA A 73 -12.34 7.72 -3.04
C ALA A 73 -11.35 8.88 -2.89
N ILE A 74 -11.11 9.29 -1.65
CA ILE A 74 -10.13 10.32 -1.26
C ILE A 74 -8.98 9.63 -0.51
N PRO A 75 -7.88 9.26 -1.19
CA PRO A 75 -6.73 8.65 -0.53
C PRO A 75 -6.01 9.65 0.38
N LEU A 76 -5.56 9.18 1.54
CA LEU A 76 -4.66 9.87 2.46
C LEU A 76 -3.43 8.99 2.69
N VAL A 77 -2.27 9.37 2.15
CA VAL A 77 -1.02 8.65 2.39
C VAL A 77 -0.40 9.12 3.70
N LEU A 78 -0.08 8.18 4.59
CA LEU A 78 0.48 8.43 5.92
C LEU A 78 1.87 7.78 6.04
N CYS A 79 2.85 8.55 6.54
CA CYS A 79 4.20 8.08 6.82
C CYS A 79 4.82 8.89 7.98
N GLU A 80 5.98 8.47 8.47
CA GLU A 80 6.74 9.20 9.47
C GLU A 80 7.35 10.49 8.89
N GLU A 81 7.40 11.55 9.70
CA GLU A 81 7.91 12.87 9.31
C GLU A 81 9.28 12.84 8.59
N PRO A 82 10.30 12.06 9.04
CA PRO A 82 11.62 12.06 8.40
C PRO A 82 11.65 11.53 6.96
N ILE A 83 10.61 10.81 6.54
CA ILE A 83 10.51 10.16 5.23
C ILE A 83 9.40 10.74 4.35
N ILE A 84 8.80 11.88 4.75
CA ILE A 84 7.76 12.54 3.95
C ILE A 84 8.26 12.86 2.54
N GLU A 85 9.46 13.42 2.40
CA GLU A 85 10.01 13.83 1.10
C GLU A 85 10.02 12.68 0.06
N PRO A 86 10.60 11.50 0.33
CA PRO A 86 10.57 10.39 -0.63
C PRO A 86 9.18 9.78 -0.83
N VAL A 87 8.30 9.80 0.18
CA VAL A 87 6.91 9.33 0.04
C VAL A 87 6.10 10.28 -0.84
N GLU A 88 6.25 11.58 -0.66
CA GLU A 88 5.64 12.62 -1.50
C GLU A 88 6.13 12.50 -2.95
N ALA A 89 7.43 12.37 -3.17
CA ALA A 89 8.00 12.19 -4.50
C ALA A 89 7.43 10.94 -5.21
N SER A 90 7.18 9.85 -4.47
CA SER A 90 6.55 8.65 -5.01
C SER A 90 5.11 8.90 -5.47
N CYS A 91 4.37 9.75 -4.76
CA CYS A 91 3.00 10.13 -5.12
C CYS A 91 2.94 11.06 -6.34
N GLN A 92 3.93 11.95 -6.50
CA GLN A 92 4.01 12.88 -7.64
C GLN A 92 4.46 12.23 -8.95
N ALA A 93 5.03 11.03 -8.89
CA ALA A 93 5.56 10.30 -10.05
C ALA A 93 4.51 9.43 -10.78
N ILE A 94 3.34 9.21 -10.19
CA ILE A 94 2.19 8.47 -10.74
C ILE A 94 1.25 9.45 -11.44
#